data_AF-A0A7S4WC01-F1
#
_entry.id   AF-A0A7S4WC01-F1
#
_cell.length_a   1.000
_cell.length_b   1.000
_cell.length_c   1.000
_cell.angle_alpha   90.00
_cell.angle_beta   90.00
_cell.angle_gamma   90.00
#
_symmetry.space_group_name_H-M   'P 1'
#
loop_
_entity.id
_entity.type
_entity.pdbx_description
1 polymer ?
#
loop_
_entity_poly.entity_id
_entity_poly.type
_entity_poly.pdbx_seq_one_letter_code
_entity_poly.pdbx_strand_id
1 'polypeptide(L)'
;NSETSPRVLQERSELYMSLLAMTHRQLREERILSLSSLSSLPQNMPSIGEKNQGLVGSSSNINSLPKSEGSALMDVMETREDVERLVSEATTLLEEEMSMENLSNAQLRYELQNLLAEEILTIFKTFRNVDARLPPSASDRDIDVKDEQEEHMWRTMLEGEYVQVCRSLNLAMEEEKDNEKNALLEKDHVEDESISSTSDNIDDDESNDTCDDDDDESIPVPKRPSRVPFLTRKREAIRTLLDFDPNATEEKSAASSIADDFGYIASNSDPDITRAIRHHQTINMMKASLIKNSQHQSSNLGYSIVALRSTIPDAGRGIFIDGTARAGSIVGLKNSYFSQQLLPRHSLTRMIISTSHCDMMAFLLIQDVRHMQF
;
A
#
# COMPACT_ATOMS: atom_id res chain seq x y z
N ASN A 1 29.64 30.65 -5.62
CA ASN A 1 29.61 29.68 -6.75
C ASN A 1 29.45 28.22 -6.33
N SER A 2 29.11 27.88 -5.08
CA SER A 2 28.82 26.50 -4.68
C SER A 2 27.39 26.04 -5.00
N GLU A 3 26.48 26.98 -5.29
CA GLU A 3 25.05 26.70 -5.54
C GLU A 3 24.77 26.09 -6.92
N THR A 4 25.71 26.17 -7.86
CA THR A 4 25.56 25.61 -9.22
C THR A 4 26.19 24.22 -9.37
N SER A 5 26.59 23.58 -8.26
CA SER A 5 27.10 22.21 -8.32
C SER A 5 25.99 21.26 -8.79
N PRO A 6 26.25 20.32 -9.71
CA PRO A 6 25.24 19.36 -10.20
C PRO A 6 24.51 18.63 -9.07
N ARG A 7 25.21 18.31 -7.99
CA ARG A 7 24.63 17.66 -6.81
C ARG A 7 23.63 18.55 -6.06
N VAL A 8 23.91 19.86 -5.99
CA VAL A 8 23.02 20.83 -5.33
C VAL A 8 21.76 21.05 -6.15
N LEU A 9 21.88 21.08 -7.48
CA LEU A 9 20.75 21.17 -8.41
C LEU A 9 19.89 19.90 -8.38
N GLN A 10 20.51 18.72 -8.36
CA GLN A 10 19.80 17.45 -8.20
C GLN A 10 19.01 17.43 -6.88
N GLU A 11 19.65 17.75 -5.76
CA GLU A 11 18.98 17.82 -4.47
C GLU A 11 17.81 18.83 -4.48
N ARG A 12 18.02 20.00 -5.10
CA ARG A 12 16.98 21.03 -5.21
C ARG A 12 15.76 20.49 -5.96
N SER A 13 15.98 19.78 -7.07
CA SER A 13 14.93 19.13 -7.85
C SER A 13 14.20 18.05 -7.03
N GLU A 14 14.94 17.22 -6.29
CA GLU A 14 14.35 16.19 -5.41
C GLU A 14 13.49 16.81 -4.29
N LEU A 15 13.97 17.90 -3.67
CA LEU A 15 13.22 18.65 -2.65
C LEU A 15 11.97 19.30 -3.24
N TYR A 16 12.07 19.92 -4.42
CA TYR A 16 10.94 20.51 -5.12
C TYR A 16 9.87 19.46 -5.43
N MET A 17 10.26 18.32 -6.00
CA MET A 17 9.34 17.23 -6.31
C MET A 17 8.69 16.64 -5.04
N SER A 18 9.44 16.57 -3.94
CA SER A 18 8.90 16.12 -2.64
C SER A 18 7.86 17.08 -2.09
N LEU A 19 8.15 18.39 -2.13
CA LEU A 19 7.21 19.44 -1.73
C LEU A 19 5.96 19.42 -2.60
N LEU A 20 6.11 19.32 -3.92
CA LEU A 20 5.00 19.24 -4.87
C LEU A 20 4.10 18.03 -4.60
N ALA A 21 4.68 16.86 -4.37
CA ALA A 21 3.92 15.66 -4.04
C ALA A 21 3.13 15.81 -2.73
N MET A 22 3.72 16.47 -1.72
CA MET A 22 3.06 16.72 -0.44
C MET A 22 1.93 17.74 -0.54
N THR A 23 2.16 18.87 -1.21
CA THR A 23 1.13 19.90 -1.44
C THR A 23 -0.03 19.34 -2.26
N HIS A 24 0.26 18.61 -3.34
CA HIS A 24 -0.76 17.91 -4.13
C HIS A 24 -1.61 16.97 -3.27
N ARG A 25 -0.96 16.22 -2.37
CA ARG A 25 -1.66 15.32 -1.47
C ARG A 25 -2.57 16.07 -0.48
N GLN A 26 -2.12 17.21 0.07
CA GLN A 26 -2.94 18.02 0.97
C GLN A 26 -4.20 18.55 0.26
N LEU A 27 -4.05 19.14 -0.94
CA LEU A 27 -5.18 19.60 -1.75
C LEU A 27 -6.18 18.48 -2.05
N ARG A 28 -5.65 17.31 -2.38
CA ARG A 28 -6.46 16.12 -2.60
C ARG A 28 -7.27 15.73 -1.36
N GLU A 29 -6.64 15.70 -0.19
CA GLU A 29 -7.30 15.39 1.09
C GLU A 29 -8.39 16.42 1.44
N GLU A 30 -8.10 17.71 1.26
CA GLU A 30 -9.07 18.80 1.45
C GLU A 30 -10.29 18.67 0.54
N ARG A 31 -10.07 18.30 -0.73
CA ARG A 31 -11.14 18.09 -1.69
C ARG A 31 -12.03 16.89 -1.33
N ILE A 32 -11.44 15.78 -0.87
CA ILE A 32 -12.17 14.61 -0.39
C ILE A 32 -13.02 14.96 0.85
N LEU A 33 -12.47 15.72 1.79
CA LEU A 33 -13.19 16.18 2.99
C LEU A 33 -14.35 17.11 2.60
N SER A 34 -14.14 18.00 1.63
CA SER A 34 -15.17 18.90 1.11
C SER A 34 -16.33 18.13 0.47
N LEU A 35 -16.04 17.11 -0.35
CA LEU A 35 -17.06 16.25 -0.94
C LEU A 35 -17.82 15.43 0.10
N SER A 36 -17.12 14.95 1.13
CA SER A 36 -17.72 14.20 2.24
C SER A 36 -18.72 15.07 3.01
N SER A 37 -18.40 16.35 3.23
CA SER A 37 -19.32 17.29 3.90
C SER A 37 -20.62 17.52 3.13
N LEU A 38 -20.57 17.55 1.79
CA LEU A 38 -21.74 17.77 0.93
C LEU A 38 -22.70 16.56 0.93
N SER A 39 -22.16 15.35 1.06
CA SER A 39 -22.96 14.11 1.14
C SER A 39 -23.82 13.99 2.40
N SER A 40 -23.49 14.76 3.45
CA SER A 40 -24.22 14.77 4.72
C SER A 40 -25.49 15.61 4.75
N LEU A 41 -25.85 16.28 3.64
CA LEU A 41 -27.13 16.97 3.55
C LEU A 41 -28.28 15.95 3.64
N PRO A 42 -29.26 16.14 4.55
CA PRO A 42 -30.37 15.23 4.69
C PRO A 42 -31.13 15.17 3.37
N GLN A 43 -31.14 13.99 2.75
CA GLN A 43 -32.09 13.64 1.69
C GLN A 43 -33.51 13.57 2.29
N ASN A 44 -34.04 14.71 2.74
CA ASN A 44 -35.46 14.92 2.92
C ASN A 44 -36.08 15.08 1.53
N MET A 45 -36.02 14.02 0.73
CA MET A 45 -36.93 13.91 -0.41
C MET A 45 -38.32 13.64 0.18
N PRO A 46 -39.32 14.49 -0.07
CA PRO A 46 -40.68 14.22 0.35
C PRO A 46 -41.11 12.91 -0.30
N SER A 47 -41.33 11.89 0.53
CA SER A 47 -41.97 10.64 0.16
C SER A 47 -43.32 10.97 -0.46
N ILE A 48 -43.38 11.07 -1.78
CA ILE A 48 -44.63 11.13 -2.55
C ILE A 48 -45.35 9.82 -2.23
N GLY A 49 -46.52 9.96 -1.61
CA GLY A 49 -47.16 8.90 -0.86
C GLY A 49 -47.59 7.70 -1.70
N GLU A 50 -47.25 6.53 -1.21
CA GLU A 50 -47.98 5.30 -1.51
C GLU A 50 -48.87 4.96 -0.31
N LYS A 51 -50.12 5.40 -0.40
CA LYS A 51 -51.22 4.74 0.30
C LYS A 51 -51.46 3.41 -0.41
N ASN A 52 -51.01 2.31 0.18
CA ASN A 52 -51.70 1.03 0.03
C ASN A 52 -51.54 0.20 1.30
N GLN A 53 -52.64 0.13 2.05
CA GLN A 53 -52.84 -0.80 3.15
C GLN A 53 -53.10 -2.19 2.56
N GLY A 54 -52.34 -3.20 3.00
CA GLY A 54 -52.45 -4.57 2.52
C GLY A 54 -51.74 -5.60 3.40
N LEU A 55 -52.27 -5.75 4.62
CA LEU A 55 -52.32 -6.92 5.51
C LEU A 55 -51.48 -8.20 5.21
N VAL A 56 -50.75 -8.63 6.26
CA VAL A 56 -50.33 -10.00 6.67
C VAL A 56 -49.10 -10.65 6.00
N GLY A 57 -48.07 -10.94 6.82
CA GLY A 57 -47.08 -11.97 6.47
C GLY A 57 -45.74 -11.97 7.23
N SER A 58 -45.78 -12.31 8.52
CA SER A 58 -44.78 -13.04 9.32
C SER A 58 -43.27 -13.01 8.95
N SER A 59 -42.50 -12.31 9.81
CA SER A 59 -41.32 -12.80 10.56
C SER A 59 -40.34 -13.79 9.89
N SER A 60 -39.14 -13.30 9.57
CA SER A 60 -37.90 -14.02 9.90
C SER A 60 -36.71 -13.06 10.06
N ASN A 61 -35.81 -13.47 10.94
CA ASN A 61 -34.84 -12.66 11.68
C ASN A 61 -33.73 -12.02 10.84
N ILE A 62 -33.40 -10.82 11.32
CA ILE A 62 -32.30 -9.94 10.95
C ILE A 62 -30.99 -10.51 11.52
N ASN A 63 -30.01 -10.73 10.65
CA ASN A 63 -28.57 -10.67 10.96
C ASN A 63 -27.80 -10.16 9.73
N SER A 64 -28.40 -9.23 8.99
CA SER A 64 -27.69 -8.43 7.99
C SER A 64 -26.93 -7.34 8.72
N LEU A 65 -25.69 -7.65 9.08
CA LEU A 65 -24.70 -6.67 9.50
C LEU A 65 -24.71 -5.52 8.45
N PRO A 66 -24.87 -4.25 8.84
CA PRO A 66 -24.82 -3.15 7.88
C PRO A 66 -23.44 -3.20 7.20
N LYS A 67 -23.43 -3.49 5.90
CA LYS A 67 -22.22 -3.33 5.08
C LYS A 67 -21.80 -1.88 5.23
N SER A 68 -20.62 -1.66 5.79
CA SER A 68 -20.08 -0.34 6.07
C SER A 68 -19.93 0.45 4.77
N GLU A 69 -20.90 1.31 4.44
CA GLU A 69 -20.88 2.20 3.28
C GLU A 69 -19.74 3.23 3.34
N GLY A 70 -19.09 3.37 4.50
CA GLY A 70 -17.95 4.29 4.70
C GLY A 70 -16.67 3.96 3.93
N SER A 71 -16.53 2.74 3.36
CA SER A 71 -15.33 2.40 2.57
C SER A 71 -15.45 2.76 1.09
N ALA A 72 -16.66 2.93 0.55
CA ALA A 72 -16.86 3.16 -0.88
C ALA A 72 -16.60 4.61 -1.29
N LEU A 73 -16.70 5.57 -0.37
CA LEU A 73 -16.48 6.99 -0.66
C LEU A 73 -14.99 7.36 -0.83
N MET A 74 -14.07 6.51 -0.38
CA MET A 74 -12.62 6.77 -0.39
C MET A 74 -11.92 6.34 -1.68
N ASP A 75 -12.62 5.59 -2.53
CA ASP A 75 -12.11 5.08 -3.81
C ASP A 75 -12.81 5.77 -4.99
N VAL A 76 -13.15 7.06 -4.81
CA VAL A 76 -13.49 7.93 -5.94
C VAL A 76 -12.28 7.90 -6.86
N MET A 77 -12.43 7.21 -7.99
CA MET A 77 -11.42 7.17 -9.02
C MET A 77 -11.22 8.60 -9.51
N GLU A 78 -10.11 9.21 -9.10
CA GLU A 78 -9.68 10.48 -9.66
C GLU A 78 -9.44 10.28 -11.15
N THR A 79 -10.11 11.09 -11.95
CA THR A 79 -9.84 11.10 -13.38
C THR A 79 -8.44 11.69 -13.61
N ARG A 80 -7.88 11.42 -14.78
CA ARG A 80 -6.57 11.98 -15.14
C ARG A 80 -6.57 13.50 -15.09
N GLU A 81 -7.66 14.11 -15.54
CA GLU A 81 -7.87 15.56 -15.56
C GLU A 81 -7.94 16.12 -14.13
N ASP A 82 -8.53 15.37 -13.19
CA ASP A 82 -8.54 15.75 -11.78
C ASP A 82 -7.12 15.78 -11.19
N VAL A 83 -6.30 14.79 -11.50
CA VAL A 83 -4.89 14.74 -11.05
C VAL A 83 -4.09 15.88 -11.67
N GLU A 84 -4.17 16.08 -12.99
CA GLU A 84 -3.44 17.15 -13.69
C GLU A 84 -3.82 18.54 -13.16
N ARG A 85 -5.11 18.76 -12.87
CA ARG A 85 -5.57 20.00 -12.23
C ARG A 85 -4.98 20.20 -10.84
N LEU A 86 -5.02 19.17 -9.99
CA LEU A 86 -4.48 19.26 -8.62
C LEU A 86 -2.96 19.47 -8.63
N VAL A 87 -2.23 18.86 -9.57
CA VAL A 87 -0.78 19.08 -9.72
C VAL A 87 -0.49 20.51 -10.17
N SER A 88 -1.30 21.05 -11.09
CA SER A 88 -1.18 22.45 -11.54
C SER A 88 -1.44 23.41 -10.37
N GLU A 89 -2.50 23.17 -9.60
CA GLU A 89 -2.83 23.96 -8.41
C GLU A 89 -1.72 23.89 -7.35
N ALA A 90 -1.19 22.70 -7.06
CA ALA A 90 -0.06 22.52 -6.14
C ALA A 90 1.19 23.26 -6.62
N THR A 91 1.45 23.27 -7.93
CA THR A 91 2.57 24.00 -8.53
C THR A 91 2.41 25.51 -8.34
N THR A 92 1.22 26.04 -8.63
CA THR A 92 0.90 27.46 -8.42
C THR A 92 1.06 27.86 -6.95
N LEU A 93 0.59 27.07 -5.99
CA LEU A 93 0.77 27.37 -4.56
C LEU A 93 2.25 27.40 -4.16
N LEU A 94 3.04 26.45 -4.64
CA LEU A 94 4.48 26.40 -4.36
C LEU A 94 5.23 27.59 -4.97
N GLU A 95 4.89 28.00 -6.18
CA GLU A 95 5.55 29.10 -6.87
C GLU A 95 5.11 30.47 -6.30
N GLU A 96 3.80 30.69 -6.13
CA GLU A 96 3.25 31.98 -5.73
C GLU A 96 3.30 32.21 -4.23
N GLU A 97 2.87 31.24 -3.41
CA GLU A 97 2.77 31.43 -1.96
C GLU A 97 4.09 31.18 -1.25
N MET A 98 4.80 30.11 -1.63
CA MET A 98 6.06 29.72 -0.99
C MET A 98 7.29 30.35 -1.64
N SER A 99 7.16 30.95 -2.83
CA SER A 99 8.26 31.60 -3.55
C SER A 99 9.49 30.68 -3.67
N MET A 100 9.26 29.41 -4.05
CA MET A 100 10.26 28.33 -4.03
C MET A 100 11.56 28.66 -4.76
N GLU A 101 11.49 29.46 -5.83
CA GLU A 101 12.65 29.93 -6.59
C GLU A 101 13.66 30.67 -5.72
N ASN A 102 13.19 31.37 -4.69
CA ASN A 102 14.01 32.21 -3.81
C ASN A 102 14.54 31.46 -2.57
N LEU A 103 14.06 30.24 -2.30
CA LEU A 103 14.46 29.47 -1.14
C LEU A 103 15.78 28.73 -1.39
N SER A 104 16.70 28.78 -0.43
CA SER A 104 17.89 27.90 -0.43
C SER A 104 17.49 26.43 -0.16
N ASN A 105 18.34 25.46 -0.53
CA ASN A 105 18.08 24.04 -0.22
C ASN A 105 17.87 23.80 1.29
N ALA A 106 18.53 24.57 2.16
CA ALA A 106 18.31 24.49 3.60
C ALA A 106 16.87 24.88 3.96
N GLN A 107 16.36 25.99 3.40
CA GLN A 107 14.99 26.44 3.60
C GLN A 107 13.97 25.46 3.00
N LEU A 108 14.22 24.92 1.79
CA LEU A 108 13.37 23.89 1.21
C LEU A 108 13.24 22.65 2.10
N ARG A 109 14.34 22.22 2.75
CA ARG A 109 14.27 21.13 3.73
C ARG A 109 13.43 21.50 4.96
N TYR A 110 13.54 22.75 5.45
CA TYR A 110 12.71 23.22 6.57
C TYR A 110 11.22 23.25 6.20
N GLU A 111 10.87 23.72 5.00
CA GLU A 111 9.49 23.71 4.54
C GLU A 111 8.95 22.29 4.38
N LEU A 112 9.76 21.38 3.83
CA LEU A 112 9.39 19.98 3.73
C LEU A 112 9.17 19.37 5.13
N GLN A 113 10.04 19.69 6.10
CA GLN A 113 9.87 19.26 7.48
C GLN A 113 8.58 19.81 8.10
N ASN A 114 8.25 21.08 7.85
CA ASN A 114 7.02 21.70 8.35
C ASN A 114 5.77 21.00 7.79
N LEU A 115 5.74 20.74 6.47
CA LEU A 115 4.63 20.03 5.82
C LEU A 115 4.48 18.60 6.35
N LEU A 116 5.59 17.90 6.60
CA LEU A 116 5.56 16.52 7.11
C LEU A 116 5.30 16.44 8.62
N ALA A 117 5.44 17.53 9.37
CA ALA A 117 5.46 17.51 10.83
C ALA A 117 4.17 16.91 11.42
N GLU A 118 3.00 17.36 10.95
CA GLU A 118 1.71 16.87 11.44
C GLU A 118 1.48 15.39 11.10
N GLU A 119 1.88 14.98 9.91
CA GLU A 119 1.79 13.57 9.49
C GLU A 119 2.70 12.68 10.33
N ILE A 120 3.94 13.09 10.55
CA ILE A 120 4.90 12.38 11.39
C ILE A 120 4.35 12.24 12.80
N LEU A 121 3.77 13.31 13.37
CA LEU A 121 3.14 13.26 14.70
C LEU A 121 1.93 12.31 14.73
N THR A 122 1.13 12.29 13.67
CA THR A 122 0.00 11.36 13.51
C THR A 122 0.49 9.91 13.45
N ILE A 123 1.52 9.64 12.66
CA ILE A 123 2.18 8.34 12.57
C ILE A 123 2.69 7.89 13.94
N PHE A 124 3.37 8.76 14.69
CA PHE A 124 3.84 8.45 16.05
C PHE A 124 2.70 8.16 17.01
N LYS A 125 1.58 8.90 16.94
CA LYS A 125 0.38 8.62 17.73
C LYS A 125 -0.21 7.26 17.38
N THR A 126 -0.29 6.92 16.10
CA THR A 126 -0.77 5.60 15.65
C THR A 126 0.13 4.48 16.15
N PHE A 127 1.46 4.62 16.02
CA PHE A 127 2.40 3.63 16.55
C PHE A 127 2.28 3.48 18.06
N ARG A 128 2.15 4.57 18.81
CA ARG A 128 1.93 4.52 20.26
C ARG A 128 0.64 3.78 20.61
N ASN A 129 -0.44 4.01 19.87
CA ASN A 129 -1.71 3.33 20.08
C ASN A 129 -1.62 1.83 19.77
N VAL A 130 -0.86 1.46 18.72
CA VAL A 130 -0.60 0.07 18.37
C VAL A 130 0.25 -0.60 19.44
N ASP A 131 1.34 0.03 19.86
CA ASP A 131 2.22 -0.48 20.93
C ASP A 131 1.48 -0.64 22.26
N ALA A 132 0.51 0.24 22.57
CA ALA A 132 -0.34 0.13 23.77
C ALA A 132 -1.36 -1.03 23.70
N ARG A 133 -1.71 -1.50 22.50
CA ARG A 133 -2.59 -2.67 22.29
C ARG A 133 -1.82 -3.98 22.24
N LEU A 134 -0.53 -3.92 21.93
CA LEU A 134 0.34 -5.08 22.01
C LEU A 134 0.62 -5.41 23.47
N PRO A 135 0.80 -6.70 23.79
CA PRO A 135 1.26 -7.07 25.12
C PRO A 135 2.64 -6.47 25.37
N PRO A 136 2.95 -6.14 26.63
CA PRO A 136 4.25 -5.62 27.01
C PRO A 136 5.32 -6.66 26.69
N SER A 137 6.31 -6.28 25.87
CA SER A 137 7.40 -7.18 25.47
C SER A 137 8.08 -7.82 26.69
N ALA A 138 8.28 -9.13 26.62
CA ALA A 138 8.86 -9.98 27.67
C ALA A 138 10.27 -9.60 28.17
N SER A 139 10.89 -8.53 27.65
CA SER A 139 12.25 -8.11 28.02
C SER A 139 12.42 -7.65 29.47
N ASP A 140 11.33 -7.46 30.23
CA ASP A 140 11.37 -6.90 31.59
C ASP A 140 10.72 -7.80 32.68
N ARG A 141 10.35 -9.06 32.40
CA ARG A 141 9.62 -9.89 33.39
C ARG A 141 10.09 -11.34 33.47
N ASP A 142 10.08 -11.88 34.69
CA ASP A 142 10.30 -13.29 34.99
C ASP A 142 9.21 -14.16 34.31
N ILE A 143 9.66 -15.21 33.60
CA ILE A 143 9.05 -15.87 32.44
C ILE A 143 7.93 -16.90 32.75
N ASP A 144 7.69 -17.31 33.99
CA ASP A 144 7.07 -18.64 34.19
C ASP A 144 5.53 -18.77 34.05
N VAL A 145 4.74 -17.70 33.97
CA VAL A 145 3.24 -17.83 33.96
C VAL A 145 2.52 -16.88 32.97
N LYS A 146 3.20 -15.86 32.44
CA LYS A 146 2.55 -14.88 31.53
C LYS A 146 2.58 -15.30 30.05
N ASP A 147 3.40 -16.29 29.72
CA ASP A 147 3.68 -16.67 28.34
C ASP A 147 2.50 -17.34 27.65
N GLU A 148 1.71 -18.17 28.35
CA GLU A 148 0.57 -18.86 27.74
C GLU A 148 -0.56 -17.91 27.31
N GLN A 149 -0.86 -16.89 28.13
CA GLN A 149 -1.89 -15.91 27.81
C GLN A 149 -1.46 -15.00 26.66
N GLU A 150 -0.18 -14.62 26.65
CA GLU A 150 0.41 -13.81 25.59
C GLU A 150 0.43 -14.58 24.26
N GLU A 151 0.88 -15.83 24.28
CA GLU A 151 0.87 -16.73 23.11
C GLU A 151 -0.56 -16.93 22.58
N HIS A 152 -1.53 -17.21 23.45
CA HIS A 152 -2.91 -17.40 23.05
C HIS A 152 -3.49 -16.15 22.35
N MET A 153 -3.18 -14.97 22.88
CA MET A 153 -3.63 -13.70 22.29
C MET A 153 -3.04 -13.49 20.89
N TRP A 154 -1.74 -13.70 20.73
CA TRP A 154 -1.08 -13.56 19.42
C TRP A 154 -1.57 -14.57 18.41
N ARG A 155 -1.74 -15.83 18.83
CA ARG A 155 -2.28 -16.89 17.97
C ARG A 155 -3.68 -16.53 17.48
N THR A 156 -4.54 -16.05 18.37
CA THR A 156 -5.89 -15.57 18.01
C THR A 156 -5.85 -14.42 17.00
N MET A 157 -4.95 -13.45 17.18
CA MET A 157 -4.77 -12.34 16.24
C MET A 157 -4.27 -12.81 14.87
N LEU A 158 -3.26 -13.69 14.84
CA LEU A 158 -2.71 -14.26 13.60
C LEU A 158 -3.75 -15.11 12.86
N GLU A 159 -4.53 -15.92 13.56
CA GLU A 159 -5.64 -16.70 12.98
C GLU A 159 -6.69 -15.78 12.34
N GLY A 160 -7.05 -14.69 13.02
CA GLY A 160 -7.95 -13.68 12.47
C GLY A 160 -7.41 -13.07 11.16
N GLU A 161 -6.13 -12.69 11.14
CA GLU A 161 -5.47 -12.17 9.94
C GLU A 161 -5.37 -13.24 8.83
N TYR A 162 -5.07 -14.49 9.19
CA TYR A 162 -5.01 -15.61 8.25
C TYR A 162 -6.34 -15.82 7.52
N VAL A 163 -7.46 -15.81 8.26
CA VAL A 163 -8.81 -15.91 7.70
C VAL A 163 -9.11 -14.73 6.77
N GLN A 164 -8.71 -13.51 7.17
CA GLN A 164 -8.89 -12.31 6.34
C GLN A 164 -8.09 -12.40 5.04
N VAL A 165 -6.82 -12.81 5.10
CA VAL A 165 -5.96 -12.98 3.93
C VAL A 165 -6.51 -14.06 2.99
N CYS A 166 -6.96 -15.20 3.53
CA CYS A 166 -7.61 -16.25 2.71
C CYS A 166 -8.85 -15.72 1.98
N ARG A 167 -9.69 -14.93 2.66
CA ARG A 167 -10.86 -14.30 2.04
C ARG A 167 -10.47 -13.34 0.92
N SER A 168 -9.50 -12.45 1.17
CA SER A 168 -9.00 -11.51 0.17
C SER A 168 -8.36 -12.20 -1.03
N LEU A 169 -7.64 -13.31 -0.80
CA LEU A 169 -7.02 -14.10 -1.85
C LEU A 169 -8.07 -14.73 -2.77
N ASN A 170 -9.11 -15.34 -2.19
CA ASN A 170 -10.19 -15.92 -2.97
C ASN A 170 -10.90 -14.85 -3.83
N LEU A 171 -11.19 -13.68 -3.25
CA LEU A 171 -11.78 -12.57 -4.02
C LEU A 171 -10.90 -12.11 -5.18
N ALA A 172 -9.59 -11.95 -4.95
CA ALA A 172 -8.65 -11.55 -5.99
C ALA A 172 -8.52 -12.60 -7.12
N MET A 173 -8.58 -13.89 -6.76
CA MET A 173 -8.58 -14.97 -7.74
C MET A 173 -9.86 -15.00 -8.59
N GLU A 174 -11.03 -14.75 -8.00
CA GLU A 174 -12.28 -14.67 -8.77
C GLU A 174 -12.28 -13.44 -9.69
N GLU A 175 -11.79 -12.28 -9.21
CA GLU A 175 -11.63 -11.07 -10.03
C GLU A 175 -10.71 -11.31 -11.25
N GLU A 176 -9.62 -12.06 -11.08
CA GLU A 176 -8.73 -12.44 -12.19
C GLU A 176 -9.42 -13.34 -13.22
N LYS A 177 -10.22 -14.31 -12.77
CA LYS A 177 -10.99 -15.17 -13.67
C LYS A 177 -12.04 -14.38 -14.45
N ASP A 178 -12.73 -13.45 -13.79
CA ASP A 178 -13.72 -12.58 -14.44
C ASP A 178 -13.06 -11.68 -15.48
N ASN A 179 -11.89 -11.11 -15.17
CA ASN A 179 -11.09 -10.32 -16.11
C ASN A 179 -10.60 -11.15 -17.30
N GLU A 180 -10.17 -12.39 -17.08
CA GLU A 180 -9.75 -13.31 -18.16
C GLU A 180 -10.95 -13.68 -19.06
N LYS A 181 -12.11 -13.95 -18.46
CA LYS A 181 -13.34 -14.24 -19.21
C LYS A 181 -13.78 -13.05 -20.06
N ASN A 182 -13.76 -11.83 -19.51
CA ASN A 182 -14.11 -10.62 -20.25
C ASN A 182 -13.12 -10.37 -21.40
N ALA A 183 -11.82 -10.58 -21.18
CA ALA A 183 -10.80 -10.45 -22.21
C ALA A 183 -10.93 -11.48 -23.35
N LEU A 184 -11.54 -12.64 -23.10
CA LEU A 184 -11.87 -13.61 -24.15
C LEU A 184 -13.11 -13.17 -24.95
N LEU A 185 -14.15 -12.67 -24.28
CA LEU A 185 -15.36 -12.16 -24.94
C LEU A 185 -15.07 -10.96 -25.86
N GLU A 186 -14.15 -10.08 -25.46
CA GLU A 186 -13.72 -8.96 -26.30
C GLU A 186 -12.98 -9.41 -27.57
N LYS A 187 -12.25 -10.53 -27.52
CA LYS A 187 -11.56 -11.06 -28.71
C LYS A 187 -12.53 -11.67 -29.71
N ASP A 188 -13.51 -12.42 -29.22
CA ASP A 188 -14.51 -13.05 -30.08
C ASP A 188 -15.37 -12.00 -30.82
N HIS A 189 -15.55 -10.80 -30.26
CA HIS A 189 -16.35 -9.76 -30.90
C HIS A 189 -15.62 -9.01 -32.02
N VAL A 190 -14.28 -8.93 -31.97
CA VAL A 190 -13.47 -8.24 -32.99
C VAL A 190 -13.31 -9.09 -34.27
N GLU A 191 -13.37 -10.42 -34.17
CA GLU A 191 -13.21 -11.29 -35.34
C GLU A 191 -14.43 -11.29 -36.28
N ASP A 192 -15.65 -11.07 -35.76
CA ASP A 192 -16.88 -11.10 -36.57
C ASP A 192 -17.16 -9.82 -37.38
N GLU A 193 -16.63 -8.65 -36.99
CA GLU A 193 -16.83 -7.39 -37.74
C GLU A 193 -15.86 -7.21 -38.91
N SER A 194 -14.82 -8.04 -39.00
CA SER A 194 -13.74 -7.88 -40.00
C SER A 194 -13.98 -8.57 -41.36
N ILE A 195 -15.14 -9.19 -41.59
CA ILE A 195 -15.41 -10.01 -42.82
C ILE A 195 -16.51 -9.44 -43.73
N SER A 196 -17.13 -8.29 -43.42
CA SER A 196 -18.28 -7.78 -44.19
C SER A 196 -18.07 -6.39 -44.80
N SER A 197 -17.17 -6.25 -45.78
CA SER A 197 -17.33 -5.27 -46.89
C SER A 197 -16.18 -5.35 -47.90
N THR A 198 -16.24 -6.34 -48.78
CA THR A 198 -15.57 -6.25 -50.08
C THR A 198 -16.59 -6.62 -51.15
N SER A 199 -17.41 -5.64 -51.54
CA SER A 199 -18.12 -5.68 -52.80
C SER A 199 -18.01 -4.31 -53.46
N ASP A 200 -17.03 -4.22 -54.35
CA ASP A 200 -17.05 -3.52 -55.63
C ASP A 200 -18.02 -2.33 -55.74
N ASN A 201 -17.47 -1.11 -55.69
CA ASN A 201 -17.90 -0.03 -56.58
C ASN A 201 -16.68 0.87 -56.87
N ILE A 202 -16.13 0.66 -58.05
CA ILE A 202 -15.30 1.61 -58.79
C ILE A 202 -16.29 2.65 -59.35
N ASP A 203 -16.05 3.93 -59.09
CA ASP A 203 -16.08 5.01 -60.09
C ASP A 203 -15.71 6.35 -59.44
N ASP A 204 -14.54 6.84 -59.85
CA ASP A 204 -14.13 8.24 -60.09
C ASP A 204 -14.95 9.37 -59.46
N ASP A 205 -14.37 10.15 -58.52
CA ASP A 205 -14.38 11.62 -58.63
C ASP A 205 -13.38 12.34 -57.70
N GLU A 206 -13.03 13.55 -58.11
CA GLU A 206 -11.83 14.34 -57.77
C GLU A 206 -11.77 14.97 -56.36
N SER A 207 -10.53 15.06 -55.87
CA SER A 207 -9.97 16.05 -54.92
C SER A 207 -10.79 16.44 -53.69
N ASN A 208 -10.49 15.80 -52.55
CA ASN A 208 -10.75 16.40 -51.24
C ASN A 208 -9.51 16.28 -50.36
N ASP A 209 -8.98 17.42 -49.97
CA ASP A 209 -7.84 17.63 -49.07
C ASP A 209 -8.32 17.34 -47.64
N THR A 210 -8.52 16.05 -47.33
CA THR A 210 -8.83 15.58 -45.98
C THR A 210 -7.52 15.32 -45.26
N CYS A 211 -7.16 16.27 -44.42
CA CYS A 211 -6.17 16.15 -43.36
C CYS A 211 -6.32 14.81 -42.64
N ASP A 212 -5.26 14.01 -42.72
CA ASP A 212 -5.07 12.71 -42.07
C ASP A 212 -5.52 12.79 -40.61
N ASP A 213 -6.66 12.15 -40.32
CA ASP A 213 -7.14 11.92 -38.97
C ASP A 213 -6.12 11.06 -38.23
N ASP A 214 -5.61 11.61 -37.13
CA ASP A 214 -4.66 11.00 -36.22
C ASP A 214 -5.12 9.58 -35.87
N ASP A 215 -4.34 8.58 -36.29
CA ASP A 215 -4.42 7.21 -35.78
C ASP A 215 -4.31 7.28 -34.25
N ASP A 216 -5.47 7.26 -33.58
CA ASP A 216 -5.63 7.20 -32.13
C ASP A 216 -5.10 5.83 -31.66
N GLU A 217 -3.77 5.69 -31.65
CA GLU A 217 -3.04 4.64 -30.94
C GLU A 217 -3.33 4.82 -29.45
N SER A 218 -4.52 4.39 -29.04
CA SER A 218 -4.95 4.37 -27.65
C SER A 218 -3.88 3.61 -26.85
N ILE A 219 -3.07 4.38 -26.12
CA ILE A 219 -1.93 3.86 -25.36
C ILE A 219 -2.48 2.76 -24.44
N PRO A 220 -1.99 1.50 -24.56
CA PRO A 220 -2.55 0.40 -23.81
C PRO A 220 -2.45 0.72 -22.32
N VAL A 221 -3.61 0.83 -21.67
CA VAL A 221 -3.69 1.15 -20.24
C VAL A 221 -2.93 0.05 -19.48
N PRO A 222 -1.88 0.38 -18.71
CA PRO A 222 -1.07 -0.61 -18.03
C PRO A 222 -1.95 -1.42 -17.07
N LYS A 223 -1.98 -2.74 -17.26
CA LYS A 223 -2.73 -3.65 -16.38
C LYS A 223 -2.20 -3.53 -14.96
N ARG A 224 -3.11 -3.34 -13.99
CA ARG A 224 -2.75 -3.33 -12.58
C ARG A 224 -2.06 -4.66 -12.22
N PRO A 225 -0.95 -4.64 -11.47
CA PRO A 225 -0.29 -5.86 -11.06
C PRO A 225 -1.22 -6.70 -10.19
N SER A 226 -1.26 -8.00 -10.46
CA SER A 226 -2.02 -8.98 -9.69
C SER A 226 -1.67 -8.92 -8.20
N ARG A 227 -2.70 -8.96 -7.34
CA ARG A 227 -2.55 -9.03 -5.88
C ARG A 227 -2.35 -10.45 -5.37
N VAL A 228 -2.68 -11.45 -6.18
CA VAL A 228 -2.65 -12.88 -5.81
C VAL A 228 -1.26 -13.34 -5.32
N PRO A 229 -0.13 -12.99 -5.98
CA PRO A 229 1.20 -13.37 -5.50
C PRO A 229 1.51 -12.84 -4.09
N PHE A 230 1.15 -11.58 -3.81
CA PHE A 230 1.40 -10.98 -2.49
C PHE A 230 0.57 -11.68 -1.40
N LEU A 231 -0.73 -11.84 -1.63
CA LEU A 231 -1.65 -12.46 -0.68
C LEU A 231 -1.30 -13.92 -0.39
N THR A 232 -0.84 -14.65 -1.41
CA THR A 232 -0.38 -16.04 -1.26
C THR A 232 0.83 -16.11 -0.33
N ARG A 233 1.85 -15.26 -0.54
CA ARG A 233 3.03 -15.22 0.34
C ARG A 233 2.69 -14.82 1.76
N LYS A 234 1.82 -13.81 1.91
CA LYS A 234 1.37 -13.38 3.24
C LYS A 234 0.65 -14.51 3.99
N ARG A 235 -0.19 -15.28 3.28
CA ARG A 235 -0.88 -16.46 3.84
C ARG A 235 0.13 -17.50 4.35
N GLU A 236 1.10 -17.89 3.53
CA GLU A 236 2.09 -18.91 3.93
C GLU A 236 3.04 -18.42 5.02
N ALA A 237 3.38 -17.13 5.02
CA ALA A 237 4.15 -16.52 6.10
C ALA A 237 3.39 -16.57 7.44
N ILE A 238 2.10 -16.23 7.45
CA ILE A 238 1.27 -16.35 8.67
C ILE A 238 1.16 -17.82 9.10
N ARG A 239 0.97 -18.74 8.14
CA ARG A 239 0.95 -20.18 8.41
C ARG A 239 2.23 -20.66 9.07
N THR A 240 3.40 -20.21 8.57
CA THR A 240 4.70 -20.52 9.15
C THR A 240 4.79 -20.10 10.62
N LEU A 241 4.18 -18.97 11.00
CA LEU A 241 4.13 -18.52 12.39
C LEU A 241 3.14 -19.32 13.24
N LEU A 242 2.00 -19.72 12.68
CA LEU A 242 0.99 -20.53 13.37
C LEU A 242 1.45 -21.97 13.61
N ASP A 243 2.20 -22.53 12.68
CA ASP A 243 2.76 -23.89 12.75
C ASP A 243 4.06 -23.95 13.59
N PHE A 244 4.60 -22.80 14.00
CA PHE A 244 5.83 -22.74 14.81
C PHE A 244 5.55 -23.08 16.28
N ASP A 245 6.12 -24.20 16.73
CA ASP A 245 6.12 -24.62 18.13
C ASP A 245 7.50 -24.32 18.77
N PRO A 246 7.61 -23.36 19.70
CA PRO A 246 8.88 -23.00 20.34
C PRO A 246 9.46 -24.10 21.25
N ASN A 247 8.64 -25.09 21.61
CA ASN A 247 8.97 -26.21 22.50
C ASN A 247 9.21 -27.52 21.74
N ALA A 248 8.98 -27.55 20.42
CA ALA A 248 9.28 -28.71 19.60
C ALA A 248 10.80 -28.90 19.54
N THR A 249 11.33 -29.73 20.45
CA THR A 249 12.70 -30.23 20.40
C THR A 249 12.92 -30.87 19.03
N GLU A 250 13.85 -30.32 18.26
CA GLU A 250 14.14 -30.67 16.87
C GLU A 250 14.14 -32.18 16.60
N GLU A 251 13.04 -32.74 16.11
CA GLU A 251 13.05 -34.14 15.65
C GLU A 251 12.58 -34.37 14.22
N LYS A 252 12.02 -33.38 13.50
CA LYS A 252 11.47 -33.63 12.15
C LYS A 252 11.63 -32.53 11.10
N SER A 253 12.65 -31.67 11.19
CA SER A 253 13.01 -30.78 10.08
C SER A 253 14.29 -31.27 9.42
N ALA A 254 14.16 -32.28 8.56
CA ALA A 254 15.22 -32.67 7.65
C ALA A 254 15.54 -31.48 6.73
N ALA A 255 16.62 -30.75 7.06
CA ALA A 255 17.51 -30.00 6.17
C ALA A 255 16.90 -29.44 4.87
N SER A 256 15.76 -28.78 4.95
CA SER A 256 15.26 -27.96 3.86
C SER A 256 16.17 -26.73 3.80
N SER A 257 17.15 -26.73 2.89
CA SER A 257 17.98 -25.56 2.56
C SER A 257 17.17 -24.42 1.93
N ILE A 258 15.86 -24.58 1.84
CA ILE A 258 14.92 -23.67 1.21
C ILE A 258 14.53 -22.64 2.26
N ALA A 259 14.75 -21.37 1.93
CA ALA A 259 14.26 -20.25 2.73
C ALA A 259 12.72 -20.29 2.81
N ASP A 260 12.19 -20.02 4.00
CA ASP A 260 10.75 -19.93 4.23
C ASP A 260 10.12 -18.70 3.53
N ASP A 261 8.83 -18.47 3.75
CA ASP A 261 8.11 -17.34 3.16
C ASP A 261 8.47 -15.96 3.75
N PHE A 262 9.29 -15.93 4.81
CA PHE A 262 9.97 -14.72 5.28
C PHE A 262 11.36 -14.55 4.65
N GLY A 263 11.81 -15.48 3.82
CA GLY A 263 13.17 -15.50 3.26
C GLY A 263 14.24 -15.88 4.30
N TYR A 264 13.85 -16.58 5.38
CA TYR A 264 14.73 -17.03 6.45
C TYR A 264 15.04 -18.52 6.33
N ILE A 265 16.31 -18.89 6.58
CA ILE A 265 16.79 -20.27 6.54
C ILE A 265 17.10 -20.71 7.97
N ALA A 266 16.24 -21.54 8.55
CA ALA A 266 16.36 -21.98 9.95
C ALA A 266 17.46 -23.03 10.18
N SER A 267 17.94 -23.70 9.13
CA SER A 267 18.80 -24.90 9.26
C SER A 267 20.20 -24.64 9.84
N ASN A 268 20.62 -23.38 9.99
CA ASN A 268 21.96 -23.01 10.45
C ASN A 268 21.96 -22.08 11.69
N SER A 269 20.80 -21.84 12.29
CA SER A 269 20.65 -20.87 13.37
C SER A 269 20.41 -21.55 14.70
N ASP A 270 21.00 -20.98 15.75
CA ASP A 270 20.69 -21.30 17.14
C ASP A 270 19.15 -21.29 17.37
N PRO A 271 18.58 -22.30 18.05
CA PRO A 271 17.15 -22.36 18.35
C PRO A 271 16.65 -21.10 19.08
N ASP A 272 17.47 -20.49 19.95
CA ASP A 272 17.10 -19.28 20.67
C ASP A 272 17.06 -18.05 19.73
N ILE A 273 17.99 -17.99 18.78
CA ILE A 273 17.98 -16.96 17.71
C ILE A 273 16.74 -17.15 16.83
N THR A 274 16.42 -18.39 16.47
CA THR A 274 15.23 -18.71 15.67
C THR A 274 13.97 -18.28 16.40
N ARG A 275 13.84 -18.62 17.69
CA ARG A 275 12.71 -18.20 18.53
C ARG A 275 12.59 -16.68 18.58
N ALA A 276 13.68 -15.96 18.79
CA ALA A 276 13.69 -14.49 18.80
C ALA A 276 13.28 -13.87 17.46
N ILE A 277 13.71 -14.47 16.34
CA ILE A 277 13.32 -14.04 14.99
C ILE A 277 11.83 -14.27 14.76
N ARG A 278 11.31 -15.45 15.10
CA ARG A 278 9.88 -15.78 14.96
C ARG A 278 9.01 -14.88 15.80
N HIS A 279 9.37 -14.67 17.05
CA HIS A 279 8.66 -13.77 17.95
C HIS A 279 8.53 -12.35 17.37
N HIS A 280 9.60 -11.80 16.80
CA HIS A 280 9.53 -10.48 16.17
C HIS A 280 8.73 -10.47 14.85
N GLN A 281 8.84 -11.52 14.03
CA GLN A 281 8.02 -11.65 12.83
C GLN A 281 6.53 -11.66 13.18
N THR A 282 6.16 -12.37 14.25
CA THR A 282 4.82 -12.34 14.84
C THR A 282 4.42 -10.93 15.25
N ILE A 283 5.25 -10.23 16.03
CA ILE A 283 4.99 -8.83 16.43
C ILE A 283 4.79 -7.93 15.21
N ASN A 284 5.65 -8.02 14.20
CA ASN A 284 5.54 -7.18 13.01
C ASN A 284 4.26 -7.46 12.22
N MET A 285 3.86 -8.73 12.10
CA MET A 285 2.62 -9.09 11.42
C MET A 285 1.39 -8.58 12.19
N MET A 286 1.41 -8.65 13.52
CA MET A 286 0.35 -8.09 14.35
C MET A 286 0.30 -6.57 14.27
N LYS A 287 1.46 -5.89 14.28
CA LYS A 287 1.54 -4.44 14.06
C LYS A 287 0.94 -4.07 12.72
N ALA A 288 1.30 -4.78 11.66
CA ALA A 288 0.76 -4.57 10.32
C ALA A 288 -0.77 -4.68 10.30
N SER A 289 -1.32 -5.75 10.87
CA SER A 289 -2.76 -5.96 10.99
C SER A 289 -3.45 -4.88 11.82
N LEU A 290 -2.89 -4.51 12.99
CA LEU A 290 -3.44 -3.46 13.85
C LEU A 290 -3.42 -2.07 13.20
N ILE A 291 -2.34 -1.72 12.50
CA ILE A 291 -2.24 -0.45 11.76
C ILE A 291 -3.34 -0.40 10.70
N LYS A 292 -3.49 -1.47 9.92
CA LYS A 292 -4.54 -1.59 8.92
C LYS A 292 -5.95 -1.50 9.52
N ASN A 293 -6.20 -2.16 10.65
CA ASN A 293 -7.52 -2.19 11.29
C ASN A 293 -7.81 -0.93 12.12
N SER A 294 -6.79 -0.15 12.50
CA SER A 294 -6.95 1.14 13.19
C SER A 294 -7.59 2.23 12.31
N GLN A 295 -7.77 1.93 11.02
CA GLN A 295 -8.39 2.78 10.00
C GLN A 295 -9.82 3.24 10.35
N HIS A 296 -10.50 2.57 11.28
CA HIS A 296 -11.83 2.99 11.73
C HIS A 296 -11.87 4.25 12.61
N GLN A 297 -10.74 4.80 13.07
CA GLN A 297 -10.77 5.83 14.11
C GLN A 297 -10.25 7.23 13.78
N SER A 298 -9.50 7.49 12.70
CA SER A 298 -9.19 8.86 12.17
C SER A 298 -7.89 8.94 11.38
N SER A 299 -6.95 8.00 11.54
CA SER A 299 -5.64 8.06 10.88
C SER A 299 -5.61 7.22 9.60
N ASN A 300 -5.60 7.93 8.46
CA ASN A 300 -5.59 7.45 7.07
C ASN A 300 -4.33 6.67 6.63
N LEU A 301 -3.60 6.01 7.53
CA LEU A 301 -2.38 5.32 7.10
C LEU A 301 -2.71 4.27 6.04
N GLY A 302 -3.76 3.46 6.20
CA GLY A 302 -4.32 2.61 5.12
C GLY A 302 -3.38 1.53 4.57
N TYR A 303 -2.13 1.49 5.00
CA TYR A 303 -1.12 0.51 4.66
C TYR A 303 -0.20 0.22 5.84
N SER A 304 0.46 -0.93 5.76
CA SER A 304 1.56 -1.31 6.64
C SER A 304 2.71 -1.88 5.82
N ILE A 305 3.88 -2.03 6.44
CA ILE A 305 5.08 -2.54 5.79
C ILE A 305 5.38 -3.91 6.35
N VAL A 306 5.52 -4.89 5.47
CA VAL A 306 5.81 -6.27 5.84
C VAL A 306 7.04 -6.75 5.08
N ALA A 307 8.00 -7.33 5.79
CA ALA A 307 9.14 -8.00 5.18
C ALA A 307 8.79 -9.47 4.93
N LEU A 308 8.82 -9.90 3.67
CA LEU A 308 8.55 -11.28 3.24
C LEU A 308 9.63 -11.73 2.26
N ARG A 309 9.60 -12.99 1.81
CA ARG A 309 10.45 -13.47 0.73
C ARG A 309 10.22 -12.65 -0.56
N SER A 310 11.30 -12.22 -1.19
CA SER A 310 11.25 -11.42 -2.42
C SER A 310 10.60 -12.20 -3.57
N THR A 311 9.94 -11.47 -4.47
CA THR A 311 9.43 -12.02 -5.74
C THR A 311 10.56 -12.24 -6.75
N ILE A 312 11.68 -11.54 -6.57
CA ILE A 312 12.88 -11.69 -7.39
C ILE A 312 13.62 -12.94 -6.90
N PRO A 313 13.87 -13.93 -7.78
CA PRO A 313 14.64 -15.13 -7.43
C PRO A 313 15.98 -14.77 -6.78
N ASP A 314 16.33 -15.49 -5.73
CA ASP A 314 17.59 -15.35 -4.98
C ASP A 314 17.88 -13.98 -4.35
N ALA A 315 16.94 -13.03 -4.39
CA ALA A 315 17.08 -11.71 -3.77
C ALA A 315 16.85 -11.71 -2.25
N GLY A 316 16.56 -12.88 -1.66
CA GLY A 316 16.31 -13.01 -0.21
C GLY A 316 14.99 -12.37 0.21
N ARG A 317 15.07 -11.34 1.07
CA ARG A 317 13.89 -10.66 1.65
C ARG A 317 13.53 -9.40 0.88
N GLY A 318 12.25 -9.26 0.56
CA GLY A 318 11.65 -8.06 -0.01
C GLY A 318 10.80 -7.32 1.02
N ILE A 319 10.55 -6.04 0.73
CA ILE A 319 9.66 -5.18 1.53
C ILE A 319 8.38 -5.01 0.73
N PHE A 320 7.25 -5.30 1.36
CA PHE A 320 5.93 -5.23 0.76
C PHE A 320 5.06 -4.22 1.50
N ILE A 321 4.21 -3.55 0.74
CA ILE A 321 3.18 -2.66 1.27
C ILE A 321 1.89 -3.48 1.37
N ASP A 322 1.44 -3.69 2.59
CA ASP A 322 0.19 -4.38 2.90
C ASP A 322 -0.91 -3.36 3.13
N GLY A 323 -1.69 -3.09 2.08
CA GLY A 323 -2.75 -2.08 2.05
C GLY A 323 -2.61 -1.17 0.83
N THR A 324 -3.18 0.03 0.93
CA THR A 324 -3.14 1.02 -0.15
C THR A 324 -2.27 2.20 0.26
N ALA A 325 -1.02 2.23 -0.21
CA ALA A 325 -0.16 3.41 -0.07
C ALA A 325 -0.35 4.33 -1.27
N ARG A 326 -0.70 5.59 -1.01
CA ARG A 326 -0.85 6.63 -2.04
C ARG A 326 0.51 7.18 -2.43
N ALA A 327 0.63 7.77 -3.62
CA ALA A 327 1.80 8.57 -3.97
C ALA A 327 2.03 9.68 -2.92
N GLY A 328 3.29 9.93 -2.58
CA GLY A 328 3.67 10.81 -1.46
C GLY A 328 3.59 10.17 -0.08
N SER A 329 3.21 8.88 0.03
CA SER A 329 3.23 8.16 1.30
C SER A 329 4.65 8.00 1.84
N ILE A 330 4.81 8.24 3.14
CA ILE A 330 6.08 8.12 3.86
C ILE A 330 6.23 6.70 4.40
N VAL A 331 7.18 5.96 3.86
CA VAL A 331 7.53 4.61 4.33
C VAL A 331 8.74 4.71 5.23
N GLY A 332 8.57 4.41 6.53
CA GLY A 332 9.66 4.37 7.50
C GLY A 332 10.13 2.94 7.77
N LEU A 333 11.43 2.68 7.59
CA LEU A 333 12.05 1.40 7.96
C LEU A 333 12.81 1.56 9.27
N LYS A 334 12.35 0.90 10.34
CA LYS A 334 13.07 0.83 11.62
C LYS A 334 13.83 -0.48 11.72
N ASN A 335 15.16 -0.41 11.64
CA ASN A 335 16.02 -1.59 11.69
C ASN A 335 16.35 -1.99 13.14
N SER A 336 15.42 -2.65 13.83
CA SER A 336 15.47 -2.77 15.29
C SER A 336 16.40 -3.87 15.83
N TYR A 337 17.12 -4.60 14.99
CA TYR A 337 17.75 -5.86 15.40
C TYR A 337 19.19 -5.78 15.92
N PHE A 338 19.87 -4.67 15.75
CA PHE A 338 21.24 -4.52 16.25
C PHE A 338 21.48 -3.10 16.74
N SER A 339 21.17 -2.86 18.00
CA SER A 339 21.66 -1.68 18.69
C SER A 339 23.19 -1.79 18.86
N GLN A 340 23.92 -0.73 18.46
CA GLN A 340 25.24 -0.36 18.97
C GLN A 340 26.54 -0.94 18.35
N GLN A 341 26.70 -0.97 17.02
CA GLN A 341 28.06 -0.81 16.45
C GLN A 341 28.05 0.21 15.30
N LEU A 342 28.49 1.43 15.59
CA LEU A 342 28.82 2.45 14.59
C LEU A 342 29.99 1.96 13.74
N LEU A 343 29.69 1.39 12.56
CA LEU A 343 30.73 1.04 11.59
C LEU A 343 31.32 2.32 10.94
N PRO A 344 32.62 2.35 10.61
CA PRO A 344 33.25 3.49 9.95
C PRO A 344 32.61 3.82 8.60
N ARG A 345 32.51 5.11 8.28
CA ARG A 345 31.87 5.66 7.05
C ARG A 345 32.34 5.05 5.73
N HIS A 346 33.53 4.45 5.69
CA HIS A 346 34.11 3.87 4.47
C HIS A 346 33.45 2.55 4.04
N SER A 347 32.62 1.93 4.89
CA SER A 347 31.91 0.68 4.59
C SER A 347 30.49 0.89 4.02
N LEU A 348 29.97 2.13 4.02
CA LEU A 348 28.57 2.42 3.67
C LEU A 348 28.30 2.65 2.18
N THR A 349 29.33 2.78 1.34
CA THR A 349 29.17 3.17 -0.08
C THR A 349 28.74 2.02 -1.01
N ARG A 350 28.50 0.81 -0.49
CA ARG A 350 28.05 -0.37 -1.27
C ARG A 350 26.72 -0.97 -0.83
N MET A 351 25.92 -0.28 -0.02
CA MET A 351 24.67 -0.83 0.51
C MET A 351 23.45 -0.38 -0.30
N ILE A 352 23.26 -0.97 -1.49
CA ILE A 352 21.93 -1.05 -2.11
C ILE A 352 21.26 -2.28 -1.49
N ILE A 353 20.30 -2.04 -0.60
CA ILE A 353 19.36 -3.02 -0.01
C ILE A 353 20.03 -4.34 0.39
N SER A 354 20.92 -4.28 1.38
CA SER A 354 21.28 -5.44 2.20
C SER A 354 20.93 -5.09 3.65
N THR A 355 19.87 -5.73 4.17
CA THR A 355 19.38 -5.50 5.53
C THR A 355 20.22 -6.27 6.54
N SER A 356 21.40 -5.74 6.85
CA SER A 356 22.11 -6.05 8.09
C SER A 356 22.92 -4.83 8.53
N HIS A 357 22.52 -4.25 9.66
CA HIS A 357 23.26 -3.27 10.46
C HIS A 357 23.18 -1.80 10.03
N CYS A 358 22.19 -1.09 10.58
CA CYS A 358 22.29 0.27 11.15
C CYS A 358 20.87 0.75 11.52
N ASP A 359 20.72 1.35 12.70
CA ASP A 359 19.57 2.21 13.02
C ASP A 359 19.68 3.52 12.19
N MET A 360 19.28 3.43 10.93
CA MET A 360 18.86 4.59 10.15
C MET A 360 17.36 4.47 9.95
N MET A 361 16.60 5.47 10.40
CA MET A 361 15.26 5.69 9.88
C MET A 361 15.41 6.16 8.44
N ALA A 362 15.32 5.22 7.49
CA ALA A 362 15.19 5.56 6.08
C ALA A 362 13.72 5.85 5.81
N PHE A 363 13.45 7.07 5.36
CA PHE A 363 12.15 7.45 4.83
C PHE A 363 12.21 7.31 3.31
N LEU A 364 11.38 6.46 2.74
CA LEU A 364 11.15 6.39 1.30
C LEU A 364 9.84 7.11 1.00
N LEU A 365 9.90 8.11 0.14
CA LEU A 365 8.71 8.72 -0.47
C LEU A 365 8.32 7.86 -1.67
N ILE A 366 7.10 7.31 -1.65
CA ILE A 366 6.58 6.59 -2.82
C ILE A 366 6.22 7.62 -3.89
N GLN A 367 7.03 7.70 -4.95
CA GLN A 367 6.68 8.48 -6.14
C GLN A 367 5.78 7.64 -7.06
N ASP A 368 4.80 8.27 -7.72
CA ASP A 368 3.96 7.59 -8.70
C ASP A 368 4.82 7.19 -9.90
N VAL A 369 5.03 5.88 -10.08
CA VAL A 369 5.93 5.32 -11.12
C VAL A 369 5.32 5.45 -12.52
N ARG A 370 4.06 5.89 -12.65
CA ARG A 370 3.37 6.01 -13.94
C ARG A 370 3.95 7.10 -14.87
N HIS A 371 4.85 7.96 -14.39
CA HIS A 371 5.46 9.03 -15.18
C HIS A 371 6.99 8.95 -15.33
N MET A 372 7.65 7.87 -14.89
CA MET A 372 9.07 7.67 -15.19
C MET A 372 9.25 6.73 -16.38
N GLN A 373 9.26 7.29 -17.59
CA GLN A 373 9.94 6.65 -18.71
C GLN A 373 11.45 6.74 -18.43
N PHE A 374 12.14 5.58 -18.41
CA PHE A 374 13.60 5.49 -18.40
C PHE A 374 14.14 5.50 -19.83
#